data_AF-A0A1M7YGK6-F1
#
_entry.id   AF-A0A1M7YGK6-F1
#
_cell.length_a   1.000
_cell.length_b   1.000
_cell.length_c   1.000
_cell.angle_alpha   90.00
_cell.angle_beta   90.00
_cell.angle_gamma   90.00
#
_symmetry.space_group_name_H-M   'P 1'
#
loop_
_entity.id
_entity.type
_entity.pdbx_description
1 polymer ?
#
loop_
_entity_poly.entity_id
_entity_poly.type
_entity_poly.pdbx_seq_one_letter_code
_entity_poly.pdbx_strand_id
1 'polypeptide(L)' 'MYPGKDENNSMENKRVTNIMDKKEKPDPERVAILRSLPLEVKQQISGEEAEAFMYNRELPDSLLEKLKDYIVREEE' A
#
# COMPACT_ATOMS: atom_id res chain seq x y z
N MET A 1 36.90 13.56 -49.40
CA MET A 1 36.51 12.61 -48.36
C MET A 1 36.12 13.42 -47.13
N TYR A 2 34.83 13.67 -46.90
CA TYR A 2 34.37 14.31 -45.67
C TYR A 2 34.15 13.22 -44.62
N PRO A 3 34.71 13.34 -43.40
CA PRO A 3 34.41 12.42 -42.32
C PRO A 3 32.91 12.49 -42.00
N GLY A 4 32.31 11.30 -41.85
CA GLY A 4 30.88 11.11 -41.61
C GLY A 4 30.41 11.92 -40.40
N LYS A 5 29.33 12.66 -40.62
CA LYS A 5 28.50 13.17 -39.53
C LYS A 5 27.68 12.00 -39.03
N ASP A 6 28.13 11.37 -37.94
CA ASP A 6 27.28 10.48 -37.15
C ASP A 6 26.25 11.36 -36.42
N GLU A 7 25.16 11.55 -37.13
CA GLU A 7 23.90 12.11 -36.68
C GLU A 7 23.22 11.10 -35.75
N ASN A 8 22.58 11.61 -34.70
CA ASN A 8 21.58 10.93 -33.87
C ASN A 8 22.10 9.99 -32.77
N ASN A 9 22.27 10.52 -31.55
CA ASN A 9 21.22 10.43 -30.52
C ASN A 9 21.73 11.02 -29.19
N SER A 10 21.60 12.34 -29.08
CA SER A 10 21.46 13.01 -27.79
C SER A 10 20.00 12.80 -27.35
N MET A 11 19.81 12.32 -26.12
CA MET A 11 18.54 12.06 -25.43
C MET A 11 17.91 10.68 -25.61
N GLU A 12 18.41 9.71 -24.83
CA GLU A 12 17.50 8.80 -24.12
C GLU A 12 17.55 9.15 -22.63
N ASN A 13 16.45 9.73 -22.17
CA ASN A 13 16.29 10.31 -20.87
C ASN A 13 16.12 9.23 -19.80
N LYS A 14 16.93 9.31 -18.74
CA LYS A 14 16.46 9.35 -17.34
C LYS A 14 15.41 8.29 -16.95
N ARG A 15 15.71 6.99 -16.96
CA ARG A 15 14.84 5.98 -16.31
C ARG A 15 15.63 4.81 -15.72
N VAL A 16 16.36 5.05 -14.64
CA VAL A 16 16.49 4.05 -13.55
C VAL A 16 16.44 4.74 -12.19
N THR A 17 15.61 5.78 -12.06
CA THR A 17 15.11 6.13 -10.74
C THR A 17 14.07 5.07 -10.36
N ASN A 18 14.16 4.59 -9.12
CA ASN A 18 13.08 3.97 -8.35
C ASN A 18 13.17 2.45 -8.10
N ILE A 19 14.37 1.93 -7.91
CA ILE A 19 14.58 0.70 -7.12
C ILE A 19 15.07 1.14 -5.75
N MET A 20 14.47 0.62 -4.67
CA MET A 20 14.78 0.88 -3.25
C MET A 20 14.06 2.07 -2.60
N ASP A 21 12.73 1.99 -2.53
CA ASP A 21 11.90 2.33 -1.35
C ASP A 21 10.43 2.14 -1.75
N LYS A 22 10.07 0.92 -2.18
CA LYS A 22 8.67 0.50 -2.05
C LYS A 22 8.44 0.21 -0.56
N LYS A 23 8.52 1.24 0.29
CA LYS A 23 7.68 1.27 1.48
C LYS A 23 6.28 1.24 0.90
N GLU A 24 5.71 0.04 0.78
CA GLU A 24 4.32 -0.14 0.39
C GLU A 24 3.54 0.90 1.18
N LYS A 25 2.89 1.83 0.46
CA LYS A 25 2.21 2.90 1.18
C LYS A 25 0.99 2.25 1.81
N PRO A 26 0.73 2.49 3.10
CA PRO A 26 -0.50 2.04 3.68
C PRO A 26 -1.64 2.69 2.91
N ASP A 27 -2.65 1.89 2.59
CA ASP A 27 -3.85 2.30 1.92
C ASP A 27 -4.56 3.36 2.79
N PRO A 28 -4.73 4.59 2.27
CA PRO A 28 -5.24 5.71 3.06
C PRO A 28 -6.68 5.47 3.52
N GLU A 29 -7.48 4.72 2.75
CA GLU A 29 -8.85 4.36 3.13
C GLU A 29 -8.83 3.39 4.30
N ARG A 30 -7.96 2.37 4.25
CA ARG A 30 -7.81 1.41 5.34
C ARG A 30 -7.23 2.03 6.60
N VAL A 31 -6.31 2.98 6.48
CA VAL A 31 -5.82 3.79 7.61
C VAL A 31 -6.95 4.61 8.22
N ALA A 32 -7.78 5.24 7.40
CA ALA A 32 -8.93 6.01 7.86
C ALA A 32 -9.94 5.13 8.60
N ILE A 33 -10.24 3.93 8.06
CA ILE A 33 -11.10 2.94 8.72
C ILE A 33 -10.51 2.55 10.07
N LEU A 34 -9.24 2.14 10.12
CA LEU A 34 -8.59 1.69 11.36
C LEU A 34 -8.57 2.79 12.43
N ARG A 35 -8.39 4.06 12.03
CA ARG A 35 -8.49 5.21 12.94
C ARG A 35 -9.91 5.50 13.40
N SER A 36 -10.90 5.24 12.54
CA SER A 36 -12.33 5.43 12.82
C SER A 36 -12.93 4.35 13.71
N LEU A 37 -12.25 3.21 13.87
CA LEU A 37 -12.68 2.15 14.80
C LEU A 37 -12.79 2.66 16.25
N PRO A 38 -13.73 2.13 17.05
CA PRO A 38 -13.83 2.41 18.48
C PRO A 38 -12.53 2.08 19.23
N LEU A 39 -12.31 2.75 20.36
CA LEU A 39 -11.11 2.53 21.19
C LEU A 39 -10.99 1.06 21.64
N GLU A 40 -12.10 0.42 21.97
CA GLU A 40 -12.13 -0.98 22.41
C GLU A 40 -11.59 -1.92 21.32
N VAL A 41 -12.03 -1.76 20.08
CA VAL A 41 -11.55 -2.54 18.93
C VAL A 41 -10.07 -2.27 18.67
N LYS A 42 -9.65 -1.01 18.68
CA LYS A 42 -8.24 -0.64 18.46
C LYS A 42 -7.31 -1.23 19.51
N GLN A 43 -7.77 -1.38 20.75
CA GLN A 43 -7.00 -2.05 21.81
C GLN A 43 -6.90 -3.57 21.61
N GLN A 44 -7.84 -4.18 20.88
CA GLN A 44 -7.81 -5.61 20.56
C GLN A 44 -6.99 -5.92 19.30
N ILE A 45 -6.75 -4.94 18.44
CA ILE A 45 -5.95 -5.09 17.21
C ILE A 45 -4.46 -4.95 17.53
N SER A 46 -3.67 -5.95 17.15
CA SER A 46 -2.21 -5.92 17.25
C SER A 46 -1.60 -5.03 16.15
N GLY A 47 -0.37 -4.56 16.38
CA GLY A 47 0.38 -3.81 15.37
C GLY A 47 0.54 -4.58 14.05
N GLU A 48 0.77 -5.89 14.11
CA GLU A 48 0.85 -6.76 12.92
C GLU A 48 -0.48 -6.81 12.15
N GLU A 49 -1.60 -6.92 12.88
CA GLU A 49 -2.93 -6.94 12.29
C GLU A 49 -3.29 -5.58 11.66
N ALA A 50 -2.98 -4.49 12.36
CA ALA A 50 -3.17 -3.14 11.85
C ALA A 50 -2.32 -2.89 10.60
N GLU A 51 -1.09 -3.36 10.58
CA GLU A 51 -0.20 -3.25 9.43
C GLU A 51 -0.73 -4.12 8.27
N ALA A 52 -1.12 -5.37 8.51
CA ALA A 52 -1.73 -6.20 7.47
C ALA A 52 -2.98 -5.54 6.87
N PHE A 53 -3.80 -4.91 7.72
CA PHE A 53 -4.96 -4.14 7.29
C PHE A 53 -4.55 -2.94 6.45
N MET A 54 -3.69 -2.06 6.97
CA MET A 54 -3.27 -0.87 6.25
C MET A 54 -2.60 -1.19 4.91
N TYR A 55 -1.89 -2.30 4.79
CA TYR A 55 -1.09 -2.63 3.60
C TYR A 55 -1.79 -3.59 2.63
N ASN A 56 -3.10 -3.85 2.79
CA ASN A 56 -3.83 -4.84 1.98
C ASN A 56 -3.14 -6.22 1.93
N ARG A 57 -2.47 -6.61 3.01
CA ARG A 57 -1.92 -7.96 3.15
C ARG A 57 -3.01 -8.91 3.60
N GLU A 58 -2.67 -10.19 3.65
CA GLU A 58 -3.54 -11.25 4.15
C GLU A 58 -3.96 -10.93 5.60
N LEU A 59 -5.27 -10.84 5.82
CA LEU A 59 -5.83 -10.51 7.14
C LEU A 59 -5.98 -11.81 7.92
N PRO A 60 -5.35 -11.93 9.11
CA PRO A 60 -5.50 -13.13 9.92
C PRO A 60 -6.95 -13.26 10.39
N ASP A 61 -7.43 -14.49 10.55
CA ASP A 61 -8.80 -14.78 11.00
C ASP A 61 -9.12 -14.09 12.33
N SER A 62 -8.14 -13.97 13.23
CA SER A 62 -8.27 -13.24 14.49
C SER A 62 -8.65 -11.76 14.31
N LEU A 63 -8.13 -11.09 13.28
CA LEU A 63 -8.46 -9.70 12.99
C LEU A 63 -9.86 -9.59 12.39
N LEU A 64 -10.18 -10.46 11.44
CA LEU A 64 -11.50 -10.52 10.82
C LEU A 64 -12.57 -10.81 11.87
N GLU A 65 -12.30 -11.70 12.83
CA GLU A 65 -13.23 -12.03 13.90
C GLU A 65 -13.53 -10.84 14.82
N LYS A 66 -12.52 -10.00 15.12
CA LYS A 66 -12.70 -8.76 15.89
C LYS A 66 -13.46 -7.69 15.11
N LEU A 67 -13.21 -7.62 13.81
CA LEU A 67 -13.81 -6.62 12.93
C LEU A 67 -15.17 -7.06 12.36
N LYS A 68 -15.58 -8.33 12.47
CA LYS A 68 -16.80 -8.86 11.83
C LYS A 68 -18.07 -8.08 12.18
N ASP A 69 -18.14 -7.53 13.38
CA ASP A 69 -19.27 -6.72 13.86
C ASP A 69 -19.26 -5.29 13.26
N TYR A 70 -18.11 -4.86 12.75
CA TYR A 70 -17.84 -3.52 12.22
C TYR A 70 -17.71 -3.47 10.71
N ILE A 71 -17.36 -4.59 10.07
CA ILE A 71 -17.32 -4.69 8.61
C ILE A 71 -18.75 -4.95 8.15
N VAL A 72 -19.42 -3.89 7.71
CA VAL A 72 -20.67 -4.02 6.95
C VAL A 72 -20.30 -4.65 5.62
N ARG A 73 -20.59 -5.94 5.45
CA ARG A 73 -20.63 -6.52 4.11
C ARG A 73 -21.82 -5.88 3.42
N GLU A 74 -21.57 -5.04 2.43
CA GLU A 74 -22.60 -4.71 1.46
C GLU A 74 -22.92 -6.04 0.75
N GLU A 75 -23.90 -6.76 1.28
CA GLU A 75 -24.57 -7.84 0.57
C GLU A 75 -25.32 -7.20 -0.59
N GLU A 76 -24.70 -7.24 -1.77
CA GLU A 76 -25.31 -6.87 -3.06
C GLU A 76 -26.38 -7.89 -3.47
#